data_AF-A0A317JL64-F1
#
_entry.id   AF-A0A317JL64-F1
#
_cell.length_a   1.000
_cell.length_b   1.000
_cell.length_c   1.000
_cell.angle_alpha   90.00
_cell.angle_beta   90.00
_cell.angle_gamma   90.00
#
_symmetry.space_group_name_H-M   'P 1'
#
loop_
_entity.id
_entity.type
_entity.pdbx_description
1 polymer ?
#
loop_
_entity_poly.entity_id
_entity_poly.type
_entity_poly.pdbx_seq_one_letter_code
_entity_poly.pdbx_strand_id
1 'polypeptide(L)'
;MTSFEIRQRFIEYFRRQGHVPVASSSLIPEDDPTLLFTNAGMNQFKNVFLGLEQRDYKRAVSVQKCIRAGGKHNDLENVGFTARHHTFFEMQGNFSFGDYFKTEAIHFAWDYLTKDLGLPKEKLYVTVFEKDDEAAKMWHERQGVPKERIFRFGEKDNFWRMGDTGPCGPCSEIFYDHGPKAGKESDPYKGIVAGEDRFVEIWNLVFMQFYEKSPGVMEPLPKPSVDTGSGLERVAAALQGKINNYDTDLFTYLIDRARQVVGWRPGDQRSAQEEAALRVMADHVRASAFLVADGALPSNEGRGYVLRRILRRGIRFGRTISQKHSFLPVMAEALVENMSRVYPELNLRREVILTTLTDEEAR
;
A
#
# COMPACT_ATOMS: atom_id res chain seq x y z
N MET A 1 11.18 9.80 11.99
CA MET A 1 11.29 9.96 10.53
C MET A 1 9.90 10.18 9.97
N THR A 2 9.72 11.26 9.21
CA THR A 2 8.44 11.57 8.54
C THR A 2 8.23 10.65 7.35
N SER A 3 6.98 10.46 6.93
CA SER A 3 6.61 9.72 5.73
C SER A 3 7.22 10.30 4.45
N PHE A 4 7.40 11.62 4.38
CA PHE A 4 8.12 12.29 3.30
C PHE A 4 9.59 11.82 3.23
N GLU A 5 10.28 11.79 4.38
CA GLU A 5 11.66 11.30 4.47
C GLU A 5 11.76 9.81 4.14
N ILE A 6 10.81 8.98 4.60
CA ILE A 6 10.79 7.53 4.31
C ILE A 6 10.70 7.31 2.80
N ARG A 7 9.78 7.99 2.11
CA ARG A 7 9.62 7.90 0.65
C ARG A 7 10.91 8.25 -0.10
N GLN A 8 11.55 9.36 0.28
CA GLN A 8 12.78 9.81 -0.36
C GLN A 8 13.94 8.85 -0.08
N ARG A 9 14.07 8.36 1.16
CA ARG A 9 15.09 7.39 1.54
C ARG A 9 14.95 6.07 0.78
N PHE A 10 13.74 5.59 0.56
CA PHE A 10 13.51 4.38 -0.24
C PHE A 10 14.06 4.54 -1.67
N ILE A 11 13.67 5.60 -2.36
CA ILE A 11 14.14 5.90 -3.72
C ILE A 11 15.67 6.05 -3.73
N GLU A 12 16.22 6.83 -2.80
CA GLU A 12 17.65 7.10 -2.74
C GLU A 12 18.47 5.86 -2.39
N TYR A 13 17.98 5.01 -1.49
CA TYR A 13 18.61 3.72 -1.18
C TYR A 13 18.75 2.86 -2.43
N PHE A 14 17.65 2.63 -3.16
CA PHE A 14 17.69 1.79 -4.36
C PHE A 14 18.43 2.46 -5.53
N ARG A 15 18.42 3.79 -5.62
CA ARG A 15 19.27 4.51 -6.58
C ARG A 15 20.75 4.20 -6.34
N ARG A 16 21.21 4.13 -5.09
CA ARG A 16 22.59 3.69 -4.75
C ARG A 16 22.85 2.22 -5.09
N GLN A 17 21.82 1.38 -5.18
CA GLN A 17 21.91 -0.01 -5.63
C GLN A 17 21.78 -0.17 -7.16
N GLY A 18 21.76 0.94 -7.90
CA GLY A 18 21.72 0.96 -9.37
C GLY A 18 20.33 0.87 -9.98
N HIS A 19 19.26 1.12 -9.22
CA HIS A 19 17.90 1.21 -9.74
C HIS A 19 17.62 2.59 -10.32
N VAL A 20 16.89 2.62 -11.44
CA VAL A 20 16.38 3.88 -12.02
C VAL A 20 15.11 4.30 -11.26
N PRO A 21 15.06 5.52 -10.69
CA PRO A 21 13.81 6.06 -10.15
C PRO A 21 12.78 6.27 -11.26
N VAL A 22 11.60 5.69 -11.10
CA VAL A 22 10.47 5.83 -12.02
C VAL A 22 9.30 6.45 -11.26
N ALA A 23 8.62 7.40 -11.88
CA ALA A 23 7.46 8.06 -11.29
C ALA A 23 6.31 7.06 -11.06
N SER A 24 5.44 7.37 -10.10
CA SER A 24 4.16 6.66 -9.95
C SER A 24 3.36 6.79 -11.24
N SER A 25 2.79 5.69 -11.74
CA SER A 25 1.81 5.74 -12.80
C SER A 25 0.48 6.31 -12.29
N SER A 26 -0.41 6.64 -13.23
CA SER A 26 -1.82 6.95 -12.96
C SER A 26 -2.50 5.80 -12.20
N LEU A 27 -3.50 6.15 -11.37
CA LEU A 27 -4.45 5.21 -10.78
C LEU A 27 -5.38 4.58 -11.82
N ILE A 28 -5.49 5.19 -13.00
CA ILE A 28 -6.31 4.74 -14.11
C ILE A 28 -5.37 4.16 -15.19
N PRO A 29 -5.31 2.82 -15.33
CA PRO A 29 -4.54 2.18 -16.39
C PRO A 29 -5.11 2.56 -17.77
N GLU A 30 -4.25 3.08 -18.66
CA GLU A 30 -4.61 3.43 -20.04
C GLU A 30 -4.69 2.20 -20.94
N ASP A 31 -3.72 1.27 -20.82
CA ASP A 31 -3.55 0.12 -21.72
C ASP A 31 -3.83 -1.24 -21.07
N ASP A 32 -4.58 -1.29 -19.98
CA ASP A 32 -4.98 -2.56 -19.34
C ASP A 32 -6.48 -2.62 -19.03
N PRO A 33 -7.31 -3.19 -19.93
CA PRO A 33 -8.75 -3.30 -19.71
C PRO A 33 -9.11 -4.31 -18.61
N THR A 34 -8.16 -5.14 -18.17
CA THR A 34 -8.39 -6.12 -17.09
C THR A 34 -8.28 -5.50 -15.70
N LEU A 35 -7.74 -4.28 -15.59
CA LEU A 35 -7.46 -3.62 -14.34
C LEU A 35 -8.34 -2.38 -14.13
N LEU A 36 -9.16 -2.42 -13.07
CA LEU A 36 -10.03 -1.29 -12.73
C LEU A 36 -9.23 -0.08 -12.27
N PHE A 37 -8.30 -0.28 -11.34
CA PHE A 37 -7.37 0.73 -10.84
C PHE A 37 -6.01 0.11 -10.59
N THR A 38 -4.95 0.92 -10.68
CA THR A 38 -3.61 0.53 -10.26
C THR A 38 -3.63 0.13 -8.79
N ASN A 39 -3.27 -1.13 -8.51
CA ASN A 39 -3.36 -1.73 -7.18
C ASN A 39 -1.99 -2.18 -6.62
N ALA A 40 -0.95 -2.12 -7.46
CA ALA A 40 0.43 -2.47 -7.13
C ALA A 40 1.43 -1.69 -8.01
N GLY A 41 2.66 -1.53 -7.51
CA GLY A 41 3.77 -0.91 -8.23
C GLY A 41 4.10 -1.58 -9.57
N MET A 42 3.96 -2.90 -9.64
CA MET A 42 4.29 -3.69 -10.83
C MET A 42 3.37 -3.44 -12.03
N ASN A 43 2.19 -2.85 -11.85
CA ASN A 43 1.20 -2.74 -12.93
C ASN A 43 1.76 -1.98 -14.16
N GLN A 44 2.52 -0.89 -13.93
CA GLN A 44 3.18 -0.12 -15.00
C GLN A 44 4.38 -0.83 -15.65
N PHE A 45 4.80 -1.97 -15.08
CA PHE A 45 5.89 -2.80 -15.58
C PHE A 45 5.41 -4.17 -16.07
N LYS A 46 4.08 -4.40 -16.14
CA LYS A 46 3.48 -5.68 -16.55
C LYS A 46 4.12 -6.20 -17.84
N ASN A 47 4.14 -5.38 -18.90
CA ASN A 47 4.67 -5.78 -20.20
C ASN A 47 6.19 -6.03 -20.18
N VAL A 48 6.93 -5.39 -19.28
CA VAL A 48 8.36 -5.62 -19.08
C VAL A 48 8.59 -7.01 -18.48
N PHE A 49 7.81 -7.40 -17.46
CA PHE A 49 7.87 -8.75 -16.90
C PHE A 49 7.49 -9.84 -17.92
N LEU A 50 6.57 -9.54 -18.82
CA LEU A 50 6.17 -10.44 -19.92
C LEU A 50 7.19 -10.51 -21.06
N GLY A 51 8.17 -9.61 -21.09
CA GLY A 51 9.11 -9.46 -22.22
C GLY A 51 8.49 -8.87 -23.48
N LEU A 52 7.29 -8.28 -23.37
CA LEU A 52 6.58 -7.60 -24.47
C LEU A 52 7.06 -6.15 -24.64
N GLU A 53 7.64 -5.58 -23.59
CA GLU A 53 8.21 -4.23 -23.58
C GLU A 53 9.66 -4.30 -23.08
N GLN A 54 10.53 -3.50 -23.68
CA GLN A 54 11.92 -3.36 -23.25
C GLN A 54 12.17 -1.94 -22.77
N ARG A 55 12.82 -1.82 -21.60
CA ARG A 55 13.31 -0.56 -21.05
C ARG A 55 14.83 -0.45 -21.27
N ASP A 56 15.34 0.76 -21.22
CA ASP A 56 16.78 1.07 -21.24
C ASP A 56 17.48 0.73 -19.90
N TYR A 57 16.70 0.41 -18.87
CA TYR A 57 17.15 -0.10 -17.56
C TYR A 57 16.62 -1.51 -17.26
N LYS A 58 17.37 -2.25 -16.44
CA LYS A 58 16.96 -3.57 -15.92
C LYS A 58 16.50 -3.55 -14.47
N ARG A 59 16.65 -2.41 -13.79
CA ARG A 59 16.30 -2.21 -12.39
C ARG A 59 15.53 -0.91 -12.24
N ALA A 60 14.41 -0.93 -11.54
CA ALA A 60 13.60 0.26 -11.30
C ALA A 60 13.18 0.37 -9.83
N VAL A 61 12.98 1.59 -9.35
CA VAL A 61 12.40 1.87 -8.05
C VAL A 61 11.30 2.92 -8.18
N SER A 62 10.16 2.70 -7.53
CA SER A 62 9.05 3.66 -7.53
C SER A 62 8.32 3.67 -6.19
N VAL A 63 7.60 4.75 -5.91
CA VAL A 63 6.55 4.78 -4.89
C VAL A 63 5.23 5.03 -5.58
N GLN A 64 4.45 3.96 -5.72
CA GLN A 64 3.25 3.91 -6.54
C GLN A 64 2.01 4.27 -5.71
N LYS A 65 1.19 5.18 -6.22
CA LYS A 65 -0.19 5.40 -5.77
C LYS A 65 -1.02 4.16 -6.09
N CYS A 66 -1.72 3.60 -5.10
CA CYS A 66 -2.53 2.39 -5.26
C CYS A 66 -3.97 2.60 -4.77
N ILE A 67 -4.93 1.98 -5.45
CA ILE A 67 -6.33 1.87 -4.99
C ILE A 67 -6.73 0.40 -4.86
N ARG A 68 -7.26 0.03 -3.70
CA ARG A 68 -7.87 -1.29 -3.42
C ARG A 68 -9.32 -1.14 -2.96
N ALA A 69 -10.18 -0.78 -3.91
CA ALA A 69 -11.61 -0.53 -3.67
C ALA A 69 -12.53 -1.26 -4.68
N GLY A 70 -12.06 -2.36 -5.27
CA GLY A 70 -12.79 -3.16 -6.24
C GLY A 70 -11.94 -4.27 -6.87
N GLY A 71 -12.60 -5.22 -7.54
CA GLY A 71 -11.93 -6.39 -8.12
C GLY A 71 -11.41 -7.36 -7.07
N LYS A 72 -10.30 -8.05 -7.38
CA LYS A 72 -9.67 -9.08 -6.52
C LYS A 72 -9.16 -8.54 -5.17
N HIS A 73 -8.67 -7.31 -5.15
CA HIS A 73 -8.15 -6.65 -3.95
C HIS A 73 -9.08 -5.50 -3.53
N ASN A 74 -9.96 -5.76 -2.57
CA ASN A 74 -10.96 -4.81 -2.11
C ASN A 74 -10.94 -4.69 -0.58
N ASP A 75 -10.41 -3.58 -0.09
CA ASP A 75 -10.25 -3.29 1.34
C ASP A 75 -11.33 -2.32 1.87
N LEU A 76 -12.32 -1.97 1.04
CA LEU A 76 -13.28 -0.92 1.35
C LEU A 76 -13.97 -1.12 2.71
N GLU A 77 -14.41 -2.35 3.03
CA GLU A 77 -15.10 -2.63 4.29
C GLU A 77 -14.17 -2.66 5.52
N ASN A 78 -12.86 -2.83 5.33
CA ASN A 78 -11.87 -2.84 6.41
C ASN A 78 -11.47 -1.42 6.86
N VAL A 79 -11.65 -0.43 5.99
CA VAL A 79 -11.26 0.97 6.25
C VAL A 79 -12.01 1.55 7.44
N GLY A 80 -11.26 2.18 8.34
CA GLY A 80 -11.75 2.80 9.58
C GLY A 80 -11.86 1.83 10.76
N PHE A 81 -11.98 0.53 10.50
CA PHE A 81 -12.18 -0.50 11.51
C PHE A 81 -10.92 -1.28 11.86
N THR A 82 -9.94 -1.31 10.96
CA THR A 82 -8.62 -1.93 11.19
C THR A 82 -7.51 -0.87 11.19
N ALA A 83 -6.36 -1.21 11.77
CA ALA A 83 -5.24 -0.28 11.94
C ALA A 83 -4.42 -0.04 10.65
N ARG A 84 -4.64 -0.85 9.61
CA ARG A 84 -3.67 -1.02 8.51
C ARG A 84 -4.24 -1.05 7.08
N HIS A 85 -5.57 -1.04 6.93
CA HIS A 85 -6.22 -1.08 5.62
C HIS A 85 -6.74 0.31 5.20
N HIS A 86 -6.55 0.58 3.91
CA HIS A 86 -6.84 1.85 3.24
C HIS A 86 -7.44 1.55 1.87
N THR A 87 -8.30 2.42 1.35
CA THR A 87 -8.66 2.37 -0.07
C THR A 87 -7.52 2.91 -0.91
N PHE A 88 -6.90 4.02 -0.49
CA PHE A 88 -5.71 4.60 -1.12
C PHE A 88 -4.50 4.44 -0.22
N PHE A 89 -3.41 3.96 -0.79
CA PHE A 89 -2.13 3.85 -0.09
C PHE A 89 -0.97 3.96 -1.08
N GLU A 90 0.25 4.06 -0.55
CA GLU A 90 1.45 4.14 -1.36
C GLU A 90 2.28 2.87 -1.21
N MET A 91 2.62 2.26 -2.35
CA MET A 91 3.44 1.06 -2.41
C MET A 91 4.85 1.41 -2.87
N GLN A 92 5.82 1.27 -1.97
CA GLN A 92 7.24 1.39 -2.27
C GLN A 92 7.72 0.07 -2.89
N GLY A 93 8.25 0.12 -4.12
CA GLY A 93 8.68 -1.08 -4.83
C GLY A 93 10.02 -0.91 -5.52
N ASN A 94 10.85 -1.93 -5.41
CA ASN A 94 12.01 -2.17 -6.27
C ASN A 94 11.72 -3.34 -7.21
N PHE A 95 12.18 -3.23 -8.46
CA PHE A 95 11.90 -4.19 -9.52
C PHE A 95 13.21 -4.61 -10.20
N SER A 96 13.29 -5.90 -10.54
CA SER A 96 14.37 -6.49 -11.34
C SER A 96 13.76 -7.17 -12.57
N PHE A 97 14.19 -6.75 -13.75
CA PHE A 97 13.69 -7.26 -15.03
C PHE A 97 14.73 -8.19 -15.66
N GLY A 98 14.76 -9.45 -15.22
CA GLY A 98 15.76 -10.43 -15.66
C GLY A 98 17.20 -10.02 -15.33
N ASP A 99 17.41 -9.45 -14.14
CA ASP A 99 18.71 -9.04 -13.64
C ASP A 99 19.06 -9.79 -12.34
N TYR A 100 18.99 -9.16 -11.16
CA TYR A 100 19.16 -9.86 -9.89
C TYR A 100 17.90 -10.64 -9.49
N PHE A 101 18.03 -11.59 -8.56
CA PHE A 101 16.92 -12.43 -8.11
C PHE A 101 16.85 -12.51 -6.57
N LYS A 102 16.53 -13.68 -6.00
CA LYS A 102 16.25 -13.86 -4.57
C LYS A 102 17.34 -13.32 -3.64
N THR A 103 18.61 -13.62 -3.93
CA THR A 103 19.74 -13.27 -3.03
C THR A 103 19.79 -11.77 -2.78
N GLU A 104 19.83 -10.99 -3.85
CA GLU A 104 19.93 -9.54 -3.78
C GLU A 104 18.60 -8.91 -3.36
N ALA A 105 17.45 -9.46 -3.77
CA ALA A 105 16.15 -8.96 -3.33
C ALA A 105 16.00 -9.02 -1.81
N ILE A 106 16.31 -10.17 -1.22
CA ILE A 106 16.29 -10.39 0.23
C ILE A 106 17.32 -9.49 0.92
N HIS A 107 18.55 -9.42 0.39
CA HIS A 107 19.59 -8.57 0.95
C HIS A 107 19.20 -7.09 0.95
N PHE A 108 18.71 -6.56 -0.17
CA PHE A 108 18.34 -5.16 -0.28
C PHE A 108 17.20 -4.79 0.66
N ALA A 109 16.18 -5.65 0.76
CA ALA A 109 15.07 -5.40 1.67
C ALA A 109 15.52 -5.40 3.13
N TRP A 110 16.34 -6.39 3.52
CA TRP A 110 16.84 -6.50 4.90
C TRP A 110 17.78 -5.36 5.27
N ASP A 111 18.69 -4.99 4.38
CA ASP A 111 19.65 -3.91 4.60
C ASP A 111 18.96 -2.54 4.68
N TYR A 112 17.96 -2.28 3.82
CA TYR A 112 17.15 -1.07 3.91
C TYR A 112 16.41 -0.98 5.26
N LEU A 113 15.68 -2.04 5.65
CA LEU A 113 14.91 -2.01 6.90
C LEU A 113 15.80 -1.90 8.13
N THR A 114 16.90 -2.66 8.19
CA THR A 114 17.67 -2.82 9.43
C THR A 114 18.86 -1.87 9.54
N LYS A 115 19.46 -1.45 8.43
CA LYS A 115 20.61 -0.53 8.44
C LYS A 115 20.22 0.90 8.04
N ASP A 116 19.51 1.07 6.92
CA ASP A 116 19.15 2.43 6.45
C ASP A 116 18.07 3.07 7.35
N LEU A 117 17.01 2.30 7.64
CA LEU A 117 15.90 2.74 8.49
C LEU A 117 16.11 2.44 9.99
N GLY A 118 17.02 1.53 10.33
CA GLY A 118 17.36 1.21 11.72
C GLY A 118 16.28 0.45 12.49
N LEU A 119 15.40 -0.30 11.80
CA LEU A 119 14.41 -1.14 12.49
C LEU A 119 15.11 -2.26 13.29
N PRO A 120 14.69 -2.51 14.54
CA PRO A 120 15.28 -3.56 15.35
C PRO A 120 15.02 -4.94 14.74
N LYS A 121 16.09 -5.70 14.49
CA LYS A 121 16.03 -7.04 13.87
C LYS A 121 15.16 -8.01 14.67
N GLU A 122 15.12 -7.84 15.99
CA GLU A 122 14.36 -8.67 16.91
C GLU A 122 12.85 -8.53 16.78
N LYS A 123 12.37 -7.47 16.12
CA LYS A 123 10.96 -7.25 15.82
C LYS A 123 10.56 -7.74 14.43
N LEU A 124 11.50 -8.24 13.63
CA LEU A 124 11.25 -8.66 12.26
C LEU A 124 11.11 -10.18 12.18
N TYR A 125 10.05 -10.59 11.49
CA TYR A 125 9.73 -11.98 11.16
C TYR A 125 9.62 -12.09 9.65
N VAL A 126 9.90 -13.27 9.11
CA VAL A 126 9.81 -13.51 7.67
C VAL A 126 9.02 -14.76 7.37
N THR A 127 8.33 -14.74 6.23
CA THR A 127 7.59 -15.87 5.71
C THR A 127 8.13 -16.24 4.34
N VAL A 128 8.07 -17.51 3.99
CA VAL A 128 8.50 -18.03 2.68
C VAL A 128 7.50 -19.07 2.19
N PHE A 129 7.43 -19.25 0.87
CA PHE A 129 6.65 -20.33 0.29
C PHE A 129 7.15 -21.69 0.79
N GLU A 130 6.24 -22.60 1.12
CA GLU A 130 6.56 -23.87 1.77
C GLU A 130 7.60 -24.70 0.98
N LYS A 131 7.61 -24.58 -0.35
CA LYS A 131 8.52 -25.28 -1.27
C LYS A 131 9.77 -24.46 -1.64
N ASP A 132 9.94 -23.26 -1.10
CA ASP A 132 11.08 -22.36 -1.39
C ASP A 132 12.18 -22.47 -0.31
N ASP A 133 12.89 -23.58 -0.33
CA ASP A 133 14.05 -23.82 0.56
C ASP A 133 15.19 -22.82 0.34
N GLU A 134 15.29 -22.29 -0.87
CA GLU A 134 16.30 -21.32 -1.25
C GLU A 134 16.13 -20.01 -0.46
N ALA A 135 14.90 -19.46 -0.45
CA ALA A 135 14.59 -18.25 0.31
C ALA A 135 14.79 -18.45 1.82
N ALA A 136 14.34 -19.59 2.36
CA ALA A 136 14.52 -19.92 3.78
C ALA A 136 16.01 -19.94 4.17
N LYS A 137 16.83 -20.59 3.34
CA LYS A 137 18.29 -20.68 3.53
C LYS A 137 18.95 -19.30 3.46
N MET A 138 18.56 -18.46 2.50
CA MET A 138 19.10 -17.10 2.37
C MET A 138 18.78 -16.22 3.59
N TRP A 139 17.55 -16.26 4.09
CA TRP A 139 17.17 -15.52 5.29
C TRP A 139 18.00 -15.94 6.50
N HIS A 140 18.16 -17.25 6.71
CA HIS A 140 18.91 -17.76 7.85
C HIS A 140 20.42 -17.51 7.73
N GLU A 141 21.03 -18.00 6.66
CA GLU A 141 22.50 -18.06 6.54
C GLU A 141 23.12 -16.73 6.12
N ARG A 142 22.43 -15.93 5.29
CA ARG A 142 23.00 -14.67 4.77
C ARG A 142 22.56 -13.46 5.57
N GLN A 143 21.28 -13.40 5.97
CA GLN A 143 20.75 -12.25 6.71
C GLN A 143 20.80 -12.44 8.24
N GLY A 144 21.02 -13.67 8.70
CA GLY A 144 21.12 -14.01 10.12
C GLY A 144 19.78 -14.05 10.84
N VAL A 145 18.66 -14.27 10.13
CA VAL A 145 17.34 -14.40 10.77
C VAL A 145 17.28 -15.73 11.53
N PRO A 146 16.93 -15.73 12.84
CA PRO A 146 16.78 -16.97 13.60
C PRO A 146 15.69 -17.87 12.99
N LYS A 147 15.88 -19.19 13.03
CA LYS A 147 14.97 -20.15 12.38
C LYS A 147 13.55 -20.07 12.93
N GLU A 148 13.41 -19.78 14.22
CA GLU A 148 12.14 -19.58 14.92
C GLU A 148 11.37 -18.33 14.48
N ARG A 149 11.96 -17.47 13.64
CA ARG A 149 11.30 -16.31 13.02
C ARG A 149 11.14 -16.44 11.50
N ILE A 150 11.42 -17.62 10.93
CA ILE A 150 11.23 -17.94 9.52
C ILE A 150 10.08 -18.94 9.43
N PHE A 151 8.92 -18.48 8.97
CA PHE A 151 7.73 -19.33 8.83
C PHE A 151 7.50 -19.74 7.38
N ARG A 152 6.89 -20.90 7.20
CA ARG A 152 6.56 -21.45 5.88
C ARG A 152 5.06 -21.47 5.72
N PHE A 153 4.54 -20.88 4.64
CA PHE A 153 3.13 -20.95 4.29
C PHE A 153 2.91 -21.45 2.86
N GLY A 154 1.70 -21.96 2.62
CA GLY A 154 1.29 -22.49 1.33
C GLY A 154 0.93 -21.38 0.32
N GLU A 155 0.31 -21.79 -0.79
CA GLU A 155 0.02 -20.90 -1.91
C GLU A 155 -0.93 -19.74 -1.59
N LYS A 156 -1.73 -19.87 -0.54
CA LYS A 156 -2.67 -18.82 -0.13
C LYS A 156 -1.94 -17.54 0.28
N ASP A 157 -0.82 -17.68 0.98
CA ASP A 157 -0.14 -16.56 1.64
C ASP A 157 1.19 -16.24 0.95
N ASN A 158 1.97 -17.26 0.56
CA ASN A 158 3.30 -17.06 -0.03
C ASN A 158 3.39 -17.39 -1.53
N PHE A 159 2.30 -17.27 -2.27
CA PHE A 159 2.30 -17.32 -3.74
C PHE A 159 1.48 -16.17 -4.32
N TRP A 160 2.18 -15.15 -4.81
CA TRP A 160 1.55 -13.93 -5.28
C TRP A 160 1.09 -14.06 -6.73
N ARG A 161 -0.11 -13.52 -7.01
CA ARG A 161 -0.75 -13.53 -8.35
C ARG A 161 -1.35 -12.16 -8.64
N MET A 162 -1.02 -11.58 -9.80
CA MET A 162 -1.53 -10.27 -10.22
C MET A 162 -3.06 -10.24 -10.30
N GLY A 163 -3.67 -11.29 -10.84
CA GLY A 163 -5.10 -11.41 -11.07
C GLY A 163 -5.51 -12.87 -11.16
N ASP A 164 -6.57 -13.15 -11.92
CA ASP A 164 -6.93 -14.53 -12.34
C ASP A 164 -6.01 -15.02 -13.46
N THR A 165 -5.40 -14.09 -14.18
CA THR A 165 -4.33 -14.32 -15.15
C THR A 165 -3.24 -13.28 -14.95
N GLY A 166 -2.02 -13.55 -15.43
CA GLY A 166 -0.90 -12.61 -15.38
C GLY A 166 0.37 -13.17 -14.72
N PRO A 167 1.40 -12.33 -14.55
CA PRO A 167 2.62 -12.70 -13.84
C PRO A 167 2.35 -13.15 -12.39
N CYS A 168 3.02 -14.21 -11.96
CA CYS A 168 2.92 -14.78 -10.63
C CYS A 168 4.21 -15.51 -10.22
N GLY A 169 4.29 -15.86 -8.93
CA GLY A 169 5.40 -16.65 -8.40
C GLY A 169 5.39 -16.78 -6.88
N PRO A 170 6.28 -17.62 -6.32
CA PRO A 170 6.48 -17.69 -4.88
C PRO A 170 6.96 -16.33 -4.36
N CYS A 171 6.57 -16.00 -3.14
CA CYS A 171 7.01 -14.78 -2.49
C CYS A 171 7.50 -15.03 -1.06
N SER A 172 8.21 -14.04 -0.54
CA SER A 172 8.63 -13.98 0.85
C SER A 172 8.23 -12.65 1.43
N GLU A 173 7.60 -12.65 2.60
CA GLU A 173 7.09 -11.43 3.23
C GLU A 173 7.83 -11.15 4.53
N ILE A 174 7.95 -9.86 4.86
CA ILE A 174 8.57 -9.36 6.08
C ILE A 174 7.48 -8.75 6.96
N PHE A 175 7.42 -9.19 8.22
CA PHE A 175 6.47 -8.75 9.22
C PHE A 175 7.18 -8.00 10.35
N TYR A 176 6.51 -7.00 10.91
CA TYR A 176 6.97 -6.24 12.07
C TYR A 176 6.07 -6.49 13.29
N ASP A 177 6.68 -6.80 14.44
CA ASP A 177 6.00 -6.95 15.73
C ASP A 177 5.81 -5.58 16.42
N HIS A 178 4.59 -5.05 16.39
CA HIS A 178 4.19 -3.84 17.11
C HIS A 178 4.10 -4.03 18.64
N GLY A 179 4.23 -5.27 19.11
CA GLY A 179 4.27 -5.66 20.52
C GLY A 179 2.92 -6.12 21.08
N PRO A 180 2.90 -6.65 22.32
CA PRO A 180 1.72 -7.30 22.91
C PRO A 180 0.48 -6.42 23.07
N LYS A 181 0.61 -5.08 22.99
CA LYS A 181 -0.54 -4.16 23.06
C LYS A 181 -1.31 -4.07 21.74
N ALA A 182 -0.74 -4.55 20.64
CA ALA A 182 -1.28 -4.43 19.30
C ALA A 182 -2.12 -5.65 18.84
N GLY A 183 -2.14 -6.73 19.62
CA GLY A 183 -2.87 -7.96 19.27
C GLY A 183 -3.04 -8.86 20.48
N LYS A 184 -3.92 -9.85 20.36
CA LYS A 184 -4.22 -10.80 21.43
C LYS A 184 -3.35 -12.05 21.32
N GLU A 185 -2.97 -12.43 20.10
CA GLU A 185 -2.15 -13.60 19.87
C GLU A 185 -0.68 -13.31 20.22
N SER A 186 -0.14 -14.18 21.07
CA SER A 186 1.22 -14.09 21.58
C SER A 186 2.22 -14.84 20.70
N ASP A 187 1.75 -15.92 20.06
CA ASP A 187 2.52 -16.76 19.16
C ASP A 187 2.65 -16.07 17.79
N PRO A 188 3.88 -15.77 17.31
CA PRO A 188 4.05 -15.05 16.05
C PRO A 188 3.47 -15.76 14.82
N TYR A 189 3.54 -17.10 14.77
CA TYR A 189 2.99 -17.86 13.65
C TYR A 189 1.47 -17.72 13.60
N LYS A 190 0.79 -17.96 14.74
CA LYS A 190 -0.67 -17.80 14.84
C LYS A 190 -1.09 -16.35 14.63
N GLY A 191 -0.32 -15.39 15.11
CA GLY A 191 -0.62 -13.96 14.97
C GLY A 191 -0.56 -13.49 13.51
N ILE A 192 0.43 -13.99 12.75
CA ILE A 192 0.53 -13.76 11.30
C ILE A 192 -0.65 -14.41 10.58
N VAL A 193 -0.95 -15.68 10.87
CA VAL A 193 -2.08 -16.41 10.25
C VAL A 193 -3.43 -15.74 10.54
N ALA A 194 -3.62 -15.23 11.75
CA ALA A 194 -4.84 -14.54 12.16
C ALA A 194 -4.99 -13.14 11.53
N GLY A 195 -3.90 -12.57 10.99
CA GLY A 195 -3.92 -11.21 10.45
C GLY A 195 -4.30 -10.18 11.52
N GLU A 196 -3.76 -10.31 12.73
CA GLU A 196 -3.95 -9.31 13.79
C GLU A 196 -3.09 -8.06 13.54
N ASP A 197 -3.34 -6.97 14.27
CA ASP A 197 -2.57 -5.71 14.15
C ASP A 197 -1.20 -5.76 14.87
N ARG A 198 -0.82 -6.90 15.48
CA ARG A 198 0.49 -7.06 16.12
C ARG A 198 1.61 -7.37 15.14
N PHE A 199 1.44 -8.42 14.34
CA PHE A 199 2.43 -8.84 13.35
C PHE A 199 1.97 -8.35 11.98
N VAL A 200 2.42 -7.15 11.61
CA VAL A 200 1.96 -6.48 10.39
C VAL A 200 2.95 -6.73 9.27
N GLU A 201 2.47 -7.24 8.15
CA GLU A 201 3.23 -7.36 6.90
C GLU A 201 3.65 -5.95 6.42
N ILE A 202 4.95 -5.69 6.37
CA ILE A 202 5.51 -4.40 5.94
C ILE A 202 6.14 -4.44 4.55
N TRP A 203 6.46 -5.62 4.02
CA TRP A 203 7.07 -5.77 2.70
C TRP A 203 6.87 -7.18 2.14
N ASN A 204 6.37 -7.29 0.92
CA ASN A 204 6.31 -8.52 0.15
C ASN A 204 7.38 -8.52 -0.97
N LEU A 205 8.15 -9.60 -1.07
CA LEU A 205 9.18 -9.85 -2.09
C LEU A 205 8.71 -11.00 -3.00
N VAL A 206 8.21 -10.66 -4.18
CA VAL A 206 7.69 -11.63 -5.16
C VAL A 206 8.78 -12.02 -6.14
N PHE A 207 9.02 -13.32 -6.24
CA PHE A 207 9.97 -13.91 -7.17
C PHE A 207 9.20 -14.36 -8.41
N MET A 208 9.00 -13.43 -9.35
CA MET A 208 8.23 -13.65 -10.58
C MET A 208 8.88 -14.75 -11.41
N GLN A 209 8.16 -15.84 -11.62
CA GLN A 209 8.64 -17.02 -12.33
C GLN A 209 7.68 -17.50 -13.42
N PHE A 210 6.38 -17.21 -13.28
CA PHE A 210 5.34 -17.78 -14.13
C PHE A 210 4.39 -16.71 -14.66
N TYR A 211 3.71 -17.05 -15.75
CA TYR A 211 2.50 -16.42 -16.24
C TYR A 211 1.35 -17.41 -16.08
N GLU A 212 0.33 -17.06 -15.29
CA GLU A 212 -0.88 -17.86 -15.15
C GLU A 212 -1.85 -17.50 -16.27
N LYS A 213 -2.10 -18.45 -17.19
CA LYS A 213 -3.03 -18.28 -18.32
C LYS A 213 -4.48 -18.46 -17.92
N SER A 214 -4.70 -19.34 -16.96
CA SER A 214 -5.97 -19.65 -16.32
C SER A 214 -5.68 -20.34 -14.98
N PRO A 215 -6.65 -20.46 -14.07
CA PRO A 215 -6.42 -21.05 -12.75
C PRO A 215 -5.69 -22.40 -12.83
N GLY A 216 -4.46 -22.45 -12.31
CA GLY A 216 -3.62 -23.65 -12.27
C GLY A 216 -2.82 -23.96 -13.54
N VAL A 217 -2.95 -23.18 -14.61
CA VAL A 217 -2.17 -23.34 -15.86
C VAL A 217 -1.10 -22.26 -15.93
N MET A 218 0.13 -22.65 -15.58
CA MET A 218 1.28 -21.74 -15.48
C MET A 218 2.31 -22.02 -16.57
N GLU A 219 2.81 -20.95 -17.19
CA GLU A 219 3.93 -21.00 -18.13
C GLU A 219 5.13 -20.23 -17.57
N PRO A 220 6.37 -20.70 -17.73
CA PRO A 220 7.54 -19.96 -17.29
C PRO A 220 7.63 -18.58 -17.97
N LEU A 221 7.95 -17.54 -17.19
CA LEU A 221 8.32 -16.24 -17.74
C LEU A 221 9.65 -16.36 -18.49
N PRO A 222 9.90 -15.53 -19.54
CA PRO A 222 11.14 -15.57 -20.29
C PRO A 222 12.40 -15.37 -19.43
N LYS A 223 12.28 -14.58 -18.36
CA LYS A 223 13.35 -14.29 -17.40
C LYS A 223 12.79 -14.21 -15.98
N PRO A 224 13.31 -15.00 -15.02
CA PRO A 224 13.01 -14.81 -13.61
C PRO A 224 13.28 -13.37 -13.20
N SER A 225 12.32 -12.77 -12.49
CA SER A 225 12.30 -11.34 -12.21
C SER A 225 11.87 -11.09 -10.77
N VAL A 226 12.08 -9.88 -10.26
CA VAL A 226 11.69 -9.51 -8.89
C VAL A 226 10.69 -8.36 -8.95
N ASP A 227 9.60 -8.53 -8.23
CA ASP A 227 8.64 -7.49 -7.89
C ASP A 227 8.60 -7.39 -6.35
N THR A 228 8.56 -6.17 -5.83
CA THR A 228 8.44 -5.98 -4.37
C THR A 228 7.44 -4.87 -4.08
N GLY A 229 6.74 -5.01 -2.95
CA GLY A 229 5.76 -4.03 -2.50
C GLY A 229 5.80 -3.86 -1.00
N SER A 230 6.18 -2.66 -0.54
CA SER A 230 6.16 -2.24 0.85
C SER A 230 5.14 -1.13 1.06
N GLY A 231 4.17 -1.33 1.95
CA GLY A 231 3.19 -0.30 2.28
C GLY A 231 3.83 0.83 3.08
N LEU A 232 3.91 2.03 2.48
CA LEU A 232 4.53 3.20 3.10
C LEU A 232 3.91 3.51 4.46
N GLU A 233 2.58 3.47 4.55
CA GLU A 233 1.83 3.74 5.77
C GLU A 233 2.20 2.77 6.90
N ARG A 234 2.42 1.50 6.58
CA ARG A 234 2.77 0.46 7.57
C ARG A 234 4.21 0.63 8.06
N VAL A 235 5.15 0.93 7.16
CA VAL A 235 6.54 1.23 7.51
C VAL A 235 6.62 2.51 8.35
N ALA A 236 5.85 3.55 8.00
CA ALA A 236 5.76 4.78 8.76
C ALA A 236 5.25 4.52 10.19
N ALA A 237 4.22 3.69 10.35
CA ALA A 237 3.73 3.30 11.67
C ALA A 237 4.82 2.63 12.50
N ALA A 238 5.54 1.65 11.93
CA ALA A 238 6.65 0.98 12.59
C ALA A 238 7.75 1.95 13.05
N LEU A 239 8.18 2.86 12.18
CA LEU A 239 9.26 3.83 12.45
C LEU A 239 8.84 4.96 13.42
N GLN A 240 7.56 5.30 13.47
CA GLN A 240 7.03 6.33 14.35
C GLN A 240 6.51 5.76 15.68
N GLY A 241 6.69 4.45 15.92
CA GLY A 241 6.23 3.78 17.13
C GLY A 241 4.71 3.79 17.28
N LYS A 242 3.98 3.79 16.17
CA LYS A 242 2.53 3.75 16.11
C LYS A 242 2.06 2.34 15.78
N ILE A 243 0.94 1.93 16.36
CA ILE A 243 0.25 0.67 16.02
C ILE A 243 -0.67 0.91 14.82
N ASN A 244 -1.30 2.07 14.78
CA ASN A 244 -2.28 2.41 13.77
C ASN A 244 -1.69 3.35 12.72
N ASN A 245 -1.85 3.01 11.44
CA ASN A 245 -1.43 3.85 10.32
C ASN A 245 -2.08 5.24 10.39
N TYR A 246 -3.32 5.32 10.89
CA TYR A 246 -4.05 6.58 11.08
C TYR A 246 -3.40 7.52 12.13
N ASP A 247 -2.51 6.99 12.99
CA ASP A 247 -1.80 7.80 14.01
C ASP A 247 -0.44 8.34 13.51
N THR A 248 -0.12 8.14 12.24
CA THR A 248 1.13 8.61 11.61
C THR A 248 0.98 10.02 11.05
N ASP A 249 2.11 10.64 10.71
CA ASP A 249 2.14 11.93 10.02
C ASP A 249 1.38 11.95 8.67
N LEU A 250 1.17 10.79 8.03
CA LEU A 250 0.38 10.65 6.79
C LEU A 250 -1.11 10.95 6.99
N PHE A 251 -1.63 10.77 8.20
CA PHE A 251 -3.08 10.84 8.45
C PHE A 251 -3.46 11.84 9.53
N THR A 252 -2.61 12.07 10.52
CA THR A 252 -2.93 12.93 11.67
C THR A 252 -3.38 14.33 11.25
N TYR A 253 -2.74 14.95 10.24
CA TYR A 253 -3.18 16.26 9.74
C TYR A 253 -4.59 16.24 9.13
N LEU A 254 -4.98 15.16 8.43
CA LEU A 254 -6.34 15.00 7.88
C LEU A 254 -7.36 14.68 8.94
N ILE A 255 -7.00 13.83 9.90
CA ILE A 255 -7.88 13.48 11.03
C ILE A 255 -8.11 14.71 11.90
N ASP A 256 -7.09 15.53 12.15
CA ASP A 256 -7.23 16.78 12.89
C ASP A 256 -8.07 17.79 12.10
N ARG A 257 -7.91 17.87 10.78
CA ARG A 257 -8.80 18.68 9.93
C ARG A 257 -10.24 18.16 10.00
N ALA A 258 -10.45 16.85 9.98
CA ALA A 258 -11.78 16.25 10.13
C ALA A 258 -12.40 16.64 11.47
N ARG A 259 -11.66 16.50 12.59
CA ARG A 259 -12.09 16.93 13.94
C ARG A 259 -12.55 18.39 13.97
N GLN A 260 -11.75 19.30 13.39
CA GLN A 260 -12.09 20.72 13.32
C GLN A 260 -13.37 20.97 12.50
N VAL A 261 -13.49 20.30 11.37
CA VAL A 261 -14.65 20.44 10.48
C VAL A 261 -15.91 19.95 11.16
N VAL A 262 -15.88 18.81 11.88
CA VAL A 262 -17.04 18.31 12.62
C VAL A 262 -17.32 19.06 13.92
N GLY A 263 -16.43 19.97 14.33
CA GLY A 263 -16.60 20.85 15.49
C GLY A 263 -16.18 20.22 16.83
N TRP A 264 -15.35 19.18 16.80
CA TRP A 264 -14.85 18.54 18.02
C TRP A 264 -13.68 19.32 18.62
N ARG A 265 -13.62 19.34 19.95
CA ARG A 265 -12.56 20.00 20.71
C ARG A 265 -11.52 18.97 21.17
N PRO A 266 -10.25 19.38 21.34
CA PRO A 266 -9.25 18.53 21.97
C PRO A 266 -9.72 18.05 23.36
N GLY A 267 -9.66 16.74 23.59
CA GLY A 267 -10.05 16.12 24.86
C GLY A 267 -11.51 15.64 24.94
N ASP A 268 -12.34 15.90 23.92
CA ASP A 268 -13.67 15.30 23.84
C ASP A 268 -13.56 13.77 23.81
N GLN A 269 -14.27 13.08 24.71
CA GLN A 269 -14.37 11.62 24.66
C GLN A 269 -15.28 11.22 23.50
N ARG A 270 -14.79 10.30 22.66
CA ARG A 270 -15.48 9.80 21.48
C ARG A 270 -15.55 8.28 21.52
N SER A 271 -16.68 7.76 21.05
CA SER A 271 -16.85 6.33 20.87
C SER A 271 -15.89 5.81 19.80
N ALA A 272 -15.61 4.50 19.82
CA ALA A 272 -14.81 3.86 18.78
C ALA A 272 -15.44 4.04 17.38
N GLN A 273 -16.77 4.12 17.31
CA GLN A 273 -17.51 4.34 16.06
C GLN A 273 -17.28 5.74 15.49
N GLU A 274 -17.25 6.74 16.36
CA GLU A 274 -16.96 8.14 16.02
C GLU A 274 -15.51 8.31 15.52
N GLU A 275 -14.53 7.70 16.19
CA GLU A 275 -13.14 7.70 15.73
C GLU A 275 -12.97 6.95 14.39
N ALA A 276 -13.70 5.83 14.21
CA ALA A 276 -13.72 5.12 12.94
C ALA A 276 -14.26 6.01 11.80
N ALA A 277 -15.30 6.81 12.06
CA ALA A 277 -15.84 7.74 11.06
C ALA A 277 -14.81 8.77 10.59
N LEU A 278 -14.00 9.35 11.50
CA LEU A 278 -12.90 10.26 11.12
C LEU A 278 -11.87 9.56 10.21
N ARG A 279 -11.51 8.31 10.52
CA ARG A 279 -10.57 7.51 9.74
C ARG A 279 -11.11 7.21 8.34
N VAL A 280 -12.40 6.84 8.25
CA VAL A 280 -13.06 6.63 6.95
C VAL A 280 -13.06 7.91 6.12
N MET A 281 -13.37 9.07 6.72
CA MET A 281 -13.32 10.35 6.02
C MET A 281 -11.91 10.67 5.50
N ALA A 282 -10.88 10.47 6.33
CA ALA A 282 -9.49 10.74 5.98
C ALA A 282 -8.97 9.82 4.86
N ASP A 283 -9.31 8.52 4.89
CA ASP A 283 -8.96 7.59 3.82
C ASP A 283 -9.72 7.90 2.51
N HIS A 284 -11.04 8.09 2.60
CA HIS A 284 -11.86 8.25 1.40
C HIS A 284 -11.63 9.59 0.70
N VAL A 285 -11.23 10.65 1.43
CA VAL A 285 -10.84 11.91 0.79
C VAL A 285 -9.51 11.75 0.02
N ARG A 286 -8.55 10.98 0.54
CA ARG A 286 -7.31 10.62 -0.20
C ARG A 286 -7.66 9.91 -1.50
N ALA A 287 -8.39 8.80 -1.41
CA ALA A 287 -8.78 8.03 -2.59
C ALA A 287 -9.55 8.86 -3.62
N SER A 288 -10.54 9.63 -3.18
CA SER A 288 -11.38 10.40 -4.09
C SER A 288 -10.61 11.52 -4.78
N ALA A 289 -9.79 12.27 -4.05
CA ALA A 289 -9.01 13.36 -4.62
C ALA A 289 -7.97 12.87 -5.64
N PHE A 290 -7.25 11.79 -5.33
CA PHE A 290 -6.28 11.21 -6.27
C PHE A 290 -6.95 10.61 -7.50
N LEU A 291 -8.09 9.95 -7.36
CA LEU A 291 -8.86 9.44 -8.50
C LEU A 291 -9.33 10.58 -9.42
N VAL A 292 -9.82 11.68 -8.84
CA VAL A 292 -10.23 12.86 -9.62
C VAL A 292 -9.02 13.55 -10.27
N ALA A 293 -7.88 13.63 -9.57
CA ALA A 293 -6.63 14.16 -10.12
C ALA A 293 -6.17 13.37 -11.36
N ASP A 294 -6.29 12.04 -11.31
CA ASP A 294 -5.94 11.13 -12.39
C ASP A 294 -7.06 11.01 -13.46
N GLY A 295 -8.15 11.80 -13.35
CA GLY A 295 -9.15 11.98 -14.41
C GLY A 295 -10.47 11.23 -14.23
N ALA A 296 -10.70 10.54 -13.11
CA ALA A 296 -11.98 9.90 -12.84
C ALA A 296 -13.05 10.93 -12.44
N LEU A 297 -14.28 10.72 -12.90
CA LEU A 297 -15.45 11.50 -12.48
C LEU A 297 -16.55 10.57 -11.93
N PRO A 298 -17.32 10.99 -10.90
CA PRO A 298 -18.41 10.20 -10.35
C PRO A 298 -19.47 9.87 -11.42
N SER A 299 -19.82 8.59 -11.54
CA SER A 299 -20.83 8.10 -12.49
C SER A 299 -21.60 6.91 -11.91
N ASN A 300 -22.53 6.34 -12.69
CA ASN A 300 -23.28 5.14 -12.30
C ASN A 300 -22.65 3.83 -12.80
N GLU A 301 -21.52 3.89 -13.50
CA GLU A 301 -20.88 2.71 -14.10
C GLU A 301 -19.35 2.71 -13.94
N GLY A 302 -18.74 1.52 -14.01
CA GLY A 302 -17.28 1.34 -14.06
C GLY A 302 -16.50 2.06 -12.94
N ARG A 303 -15.40 2.71 -13.33
CA ARG A 303 -14.50 3.45 -12.41
C ARG A 303 -15.22 4.60 -11.70
N GLY A 304 -16.09 5.32 -12.41
CA GLY A 304 -16.86 6.43 -11.85
C GLY A 304 -17.87 5.99 -10.79
N TYR A 305 -18.44 4.78 -10.92
CA TYR A 305 -19.29 4.19 -9.88
C TYR A 305 -18.51 3.87 -8.61
N VAL A 306 -17.29 3.32 -8.74
CA VAL A 306 -16.45 3.05 -7.57
C VAL A 306 -16.06 4.34 -6.85
N LEU A 307 -15.64 5.38 -7.60
CA LEU A 307 -15.39 6.70 -7.04
C LEU A 307 -16.63 7.24 -6.31
N ARG A 308 -17.82 7.18 -6.93
CA ARG A 308 -19.09 7.59 -6.30
C ARG A 308 -19.36 6.82 -5.01
N ARG A 309 -19.12 5.50 -4.97
CA ARG A 309 -19.30 4.69 -3.75
C ARG A 309 -18.36 5.10 -2.63
N ILE A 310 -17.08 5.33 -2.93
CA ILE A 310 -16.09 5.81 -1.95
C ILE A 310 -16.53 7.17 -1.40
N LEU A 311 -16.84 8.12 -2.27
CA LEU A 311 -17.33 9.45 -1.88
C LEU A 311 -18.57 9.36 -0.98
N ARG A 312 -19.62 8.66 -1.42
CA ARG A 312 -20.86 8.53 -0.65
C ARG A 312 -20.68 7.83 0.68
N ARG A 313 -19.76 6.86 0.77
CA ARG A 313 -19.42 6.22 2.04
C ARG A 313 -18.74 7.22 2.98
N GLY A 314 -17.79 8.02 2.50
CA GLY A 314 -17.16 9.09 3.27
C GLY A 314 -18.17 10.14 3.75
N ILE A 315 -19.08 10.56 2.86
CA ILE A 315 -20.19 11.48 3.18
C ILE A 315 -21.08 10.89 4.27
N ARG A 316 -21.48 9.63 4.14
CA ARG A 316 -22.35 8.97 5.12
C ARG A 316 -21.73 8.96 6.51
N PHE A 317 -20.46 8.56 6.63
CA PHE A 317 -19.75 8.58 7.92
C PHE A 317 -19.59 10.00 8.46
N GLY A 318 -19.26 10.99 7.62
CA GLY A 318 -19.21 12.39 8.04
C GLY A 318 -20.54 12.91 8.57
N ARG A 319 -21.66 12.58 7.90
CA ARG A 319 -23.02 12.95 8.35
C ARG A 319 -23.42 12.28 9.67
N THR A 320 -22.79 11.16 10.09
CA THR A 320 -23.05 10.57 11.41
C THR A 320 -22.40 11.34 12.56
N ILE A 321 -21.36 12.13 12.29
CA ILE A 321 -20.55 12.81 13.32
C ILE A 321 -20.56 14.34 13.20
N SER A 322 -21.17 14.88 12.14
CA SER A 322 -21.20 16.30 11.81
C SER A 322 -22.63 16.76 11.52
N GLN A 323 -22.99 17.93 12.06
CA GLN A 323 -24.20 18.65 11.67
C GLN A 323 -23.96 19.64 10.51
N LYS A 324 -22.71 19.80 10.04
CA LYS A 324 -22.38 20.70 8.94
C LYS A 324 -22.68 20.06 7.60
N HIS A 325 -23.06 20.92 6.64
CA HIS A 325 -23.36 20.50 5.27
C HIS A 325 -22.13 20.29 4.39
N SER A 326 -20.98 20.90 4.73
CA SER A 326 -19.75 20.70 3.95
C SER A 326 -18.55 20.32 4.79
N PHE A 327 -17.91 19.21 4.43
CA PHE A 327 -16.75 18.69 5.14
C PHE A 327 -15.69 18.03 4.25
N LEU A 328 -16.07 17.28 3.22
CA LEU A 328 -15.09 16.62 2.34
C LEU A 328 -14.25 17.60 1.50
N PRO A 329 -14.80 18.68 0.91
CA PRO A 329 -14.01 19.66 0.16
C PRO A 329 -12.93 20.34 1.04
N VAL A 330 -13.28 20.67 2.29
CA VAL A 330 -12.34 21.28 3.26
C VAL A 330 -11.21 20.31 3.62
N MET A 331 -11.50 19.02 3.74
CA MET A 331 -10.48 18.01 3.95
C MET A 331 -9.61 17.79 2.70
N ALA A 332 -10.21 17.82 1.51
CA ALA A 332 -9.49 17.68 0.25
C ALA A 332 -8.53 18.84 0.01
N GLU A 333 -8.90 20.05 0.44
CA GLU A 333 -8.00 21.20 0.42
C GLU A 333 -6.74 20.96 1.26
N ALA A 334 -6.90 20.49 2.50
CA ALA A 334 -5.79 20.15 3.38
C ALA A 334 -4.91 19.04 2.79
N LEU A 335 -5.52 18.04 2.12
CA LEU A 335 -4.79 17.00 1.39
C LEU A 335 -3.94 17.58 0.27
N VAL A 336 -4.50 18.45 -0.58
CA VAL A 336 -3.78 19.08 -1.69
C VAL A 336 -2.60 19.88 -1.16
N GLU A 337 -2.78 20.65 -0.10
CA GLU A 337 -1.71 21.43 0.54
C GLU A 337 -0.56 20.54 1.05
N ASN A 338 -0.88 19.40 1.65
CA ASN A 338 0.12 18.51 2.23
C ASN A 338 0.85 17.63 1.19
N MET A 339 0.11 17.10 0.21
CA MET A 339 0.61 16.06 -0.70
C MET A 339 1.06 16.59 -2.06
N SER A 340 0.73 17.83 -2.44
CA SER A 340 1.09 18.41 -3.76
C SER A 340 2.59 18.53 -4.01
N ARG A 341 3.40 18.61 -2.94
CA ARG A 341 4.87 18.57 -3.07
C ARG A 341 5.36 17.24 -3.65
N VAL A 342 4.67 16.14 -3.31
CA VAL A 342 5.01 14.79 -3.80
C VAL A 342 4.27 14.49 -5.10
N TYR A 343 3.02 14.94 -5.21
CA TYR A 343 2.12 14.67 -6.32
C TYR A 343 1.55 15.98 -6.88
N PRO A 344 2.30 16.68 -7.76
CA PRO A 344 1.93 18.00 -8.29
C PRO A 344 0.56 18.03 -8.99
N GLU A 345 0.12 16.90 -9.54
CA GLU A 345 -1.18 16.72 -10.18
C GLU A 345 -2.36 17.09 -9.26
N LEU A 346 -2.22 16.92 -7.94
CA LEU A 346 -3.24 17.36 -6.97
C LEU A 346 -3.44 18.87 -7.00
N ASN A 347 -2.36 19.65 -7.13
CA ASN A 347 -2.45 21.10 -7.21
C ASN A 347 -2.92 21.55 -8.60
N LEU A 348 -2.43 20.90 -9.66
CA LEU A 348 -2.86 21.18 -11.04
C LEU A 348 -4.36 20.93 -11.25
N ARG A 349 -4.94 19.97 -10.52
CA ARG A 349 -6.36 19.61 -10.59
C ARG A 349 -7.17 20.08 -9.38
N ARG A 350 -6.63 20.98 -8.54
CA ARG A 350 -7.25 21.41 -7.27
C ARG A 350 -8.70 21.82 -7.45
N GLU A 351 -8.99 22.69 -8.42
CA GLU A 351 -10.35 23.18 -8.68
C GLU A 351 -11.31 22.04 -9.05
N VAL A 352 -10.91 21.14 -9.95
CA VAL A 352 -11.73 20.00 -10.36
C VAL A 352 -12.01 19.07 -9.18
N ILE A 353 -11.01 18.80 -8.34
CA ILE A 353 -11.15 18.00 -7.13
C ILE A 353 -12.18 18.62 -6.19
N LEU A 354 -12.01 19.90 -5.84
CA LEU A 354 -12.87 20.58 -4.87
C LEU A 354 -14.31 20.70 -5.39
N THR A 355 -14.51 21.07 -6.65
CA THR A 355 -15.84 21.15 -7.26
C THR A 355 -16.53 19.79 -7.30
N THR A 356 -15.82 18.73 -7.73
CA THR A 356 -16.40 17.38 -7.81
C THR A 356 -16.85 16.87 -6.44
N LEU A 357 -16.03 17.07 -5.40
CA LEU A 357 -16.37 16.66 -4.04
C LEU A 357 -17.53 17.49 -3.47
N THR A 358 -17.59 18.78 -3.78
CA THR A 358 -18.68 19.68 -3.36
C THR A 358 -20.00 19.24 -3.99
N ASP A 359 -20.01 18.97 -5.30
CA ASP A 359 -21.20 18.57 -6.03
C ASP A 359 -21.75 17.22 -5.56
N GLU A 360 -20.90 16.22 -5.30
CA GLU A 360 -21.36 14.93 -4.79
C GLU A 360 -21.75 14.97 -3.30
N GLU A 361 -21.21 15.89 -2.49
CA GLU A 361 -21.61 16.08 -1.08
C GLU A 361 -22.98 16.77 -0.94
N ALA A 362 -23.30 17.66 -1.89
CA ALA A 362 -24.59 18.37 -1.96
C ALA A 362 -25.74 17.52 -2.51
N ARG A 363 -25.43 16.44 -3.25
CA ARG A 363 -26.38 15.44 -3.73
C ARG A 363 -26.78 14.45 -2.63
#